data_AF-A0A8B3CVP2-F1
#
_entry.id   AF-A0A8B3CVP2-F1
#
_cell.length_a   1.000
_cell.length_b   1.000
_cell.length_c   1.000
_cell.angle_alpha   90.00
_cell.angle_beta   90.00
_cell.angle_gamma   90.00
#
_symmetry.space_group_name_H-M   'P 1'
#
loop_
_entity.id
_entity.type
_entity.pdbx_description
1 polymer ?
#
loop_
_entity_poly.entity_id
_entity_poly.type
_entity_poly.pdbx_seq_one_letter_code
_entity_poly.pdbx_strand_id
1 'polypeptide(L)'
;MKKYWDDDFIQSKMSENKKKEGKILKKKVEYFSIVKVERSTDAVSGKRKSEQILEEAIEYIIIEKLSSHLSSYFQSYSNEDKFIKEYDRKDIPELLLNNRILNLLTTPFEDRSIFVKSGISEQKTDGKIYAIFGSDGSRYNRFDLTLPIRSRVSRPSSGQLEIDNDRVYFRIEIRNAGFTALLPNGFQQNYLGIVDKELMIRKVGIKLSYKIKPWSLFLGSKWNYHNWIDSFTENLLRFASFKIFVKDINWEAIFTNIVVNNQKEKLMSKMHIKE
;
A
#
# COMPACT_ATOMS: atom_id res chain seq x y z
N MET A 1 -42.80 32.75 -10.34
CA MET A 1 -41.82 32.41 -9.27
C MET A 1 -40.67 33.42 -9.09
N LYS A 2 -40.65 34.57 -9.80
CA LYS A 2 -39.60 35.61 -9.69
C LYS A 2 -40.05 36.85 -8.89
N LYS A 3 -41.20 36.79 -8.23
CA LYS A 3 -41.84 37.91 -7.50
C LYS A 3 -41.86 37.73 -5.98
N TYR A 4 -41.41 36.58 -5.48
CA TYR A 4 -41.34 36.25 -4.04
C TYR A 4 -39.92 36.36 -3.46
N TRP A 5 -38.93 36.74 -4.27
CA TRP A 5 -37.52 36.82 -3.85
C TRP A 5 -37.00 38.26 -3.71
N ASP A 6 -37.66 39.24 -4.33
CA ASP A 6 -37.20 40.63 -4.31
C ASP A 6 -37.77 41.45 -3.13
N ASP A 7 -38.95 41.08 -2.60
CA ASP A 7 -39.58 41.83 -1.49
C ASP A 7 -38.92 41.53 -0.12
N ASP A 8 -38.44 40.30 0.10
CA ASP A 8 -37.74 39.91 1.33
C ASP A 8 -36.35 40.57 1.46
N PHE A 9 -35.72 40.89 0.32
CA PHE A 9 -34.39 41.52 0.30
C PHE A 9 -34.44 43.03 0.61
N ILE A 10 -35.57 43.69 0.33
CA ILE A 10 -35.74 45.13 0.59
C ILE A 10 -36.17 45.38 2.04
N GLN A 11 -37.00 44.51 2.64
CA GLN A 11 -37.36 44.64 4.07
C GLN A 11 -36.16 44.40 5.00
N SER A 12 -35.24 43.49 4.67
CA SER A 12 -34.07 43.24 5.52
C SER A 12 -33.13 44.47 5.57
N LYS A 13 -32.88 45.12 4.42
CA LYS A 13 -32.02 46.32 4.34
C LYS A 13 -32.60 47.56 5.03
N MET A 14 -33.93 47.72 5.07
CA MET A 14 -34.55 48.79 5.84
C MET A 14 -34.53 48.54 7.35
N SER A 15 -34.55 47.27 7.77
CA SER A 15 -34.43 46.90 9.20
C SER A 15 -32.99 47.04 9.74
N GLU A 16 -31.98 46.88 8.89
CA GLU A 16 -30.56 47.02 9.29
C GLU A 16 -30.10 48.48 9.45
N ASN A 17 -30.75 49.44 8.80
CA ASN A 17 -30.30 50.84 8.80
C ASN A 17 -30.83 51.71 9.96
N LYS A 18 -31.66 51.16 10.87
CA LYS A 18 -32.23 51.92 12.01
C LYS A 18 -31.66 51.59 13.40
N LYS A 19 -30.59 50.81 13.51
CA LYS A 19 -29.90 50.58 14.79
C LYS A 19 -28.38 50.76 14.67
N LYS A 20 -27.95 51.95 14.26
CA LYS A 20 -26.61 52.47 14.54
C LYS A 20 -26.69 53.49 15.66
N GLU A 21 -26.83 53.01 16.89
CA GLU A 21 -26.43 53.80 18.06
C GLU A 21 -25.57 52.94 18.99
N GLY A 22 -24.55 53.58 19.53
CA GLY A 22 -23.27 52.98 19.86
C GLY A 22 -23.31 51.88 20.91
N LYS A 23 -22.55 50.83 20.65
CA LYS A 23 -21.94 49.95 21.65
C LYS A 23 -20.64 49.42 21.09
N ILE A 24 -19.53 49.73 21.76
CA ILE A 24 -18.21 49.16 21.48
C ILE A 24 -18.32 47.64 21.73
N LEU A 25 -18.53 46.87 20.67
CA LEU A 25 -18.50 45.41 20.71
C LEU A 25 -17.03 45.00 20.85
N LYS A 26 -16.62 44.66 22.07
CA LYS A 26 -15.40 43.89 22.31
C LYS A 26 -15.49 42.63 21.45
N LYS A 27 -14.69 42.55 20.37
CA LYS A 27 -14.57 41.36 19.53
C LYS A 27 -14.21 40.20 20.46
N LYS A 28 -15.15 39.28 20.66
CA LYS A 28 -14.93 38.06 21.43
C LYS A 28 -13.90 37.25 20.64
N VAL A 29 -12.72 37.06 21.22
CA VAL A 29 -11.69 36.22 20.62
C VAL A 29 -12.19 34.79 20.71
N GLU A 30 -12.42 34.15 19.57
CA GLU A 30 -12.81 32.75 19.50
C GLU A 30 -11.55 31.90 19.52
N TYR A 31 -11.50 30.99 20.49
CA TYR A 31 -10.41 30.04 20.65
C TYR A 31 -10.91 28.67 20.19
N PHE A 32 -10.11 27.97 19.40
CA PHE A 32 -10.30 26.54 19.13
C PHE A 32 -9.22 25.77 19.88
N SER A 33 -9.62 24.71 20.59
CA SER A 33 -8.70 23.78 21.23
C SER A 33 -8.64 22.49 20.42
N ILE A 34 -7.43 22.00 20.18
CA ILE A 34 -7.20 20.66 19.64
C ILE A 34 -6.96 19.76 20.85
N VAL A 35 -7.95 18.92 21.16
CA VAL A 35 -7.88 17.98 22.28
C VAL A 35 -7.38 16.63 21.78
N LYS A 36 -6.25 16.15 22.32
CA LYS A 36 -5.78 14.78 22.12
C LYS A 36 -6.72 13.85 22.89
N VAL A 37 -7.61 13.16 22.17
CA VAL A 37 -8.45 12.12 22.77
C VAL A 37 -7.59 10.86 22.92
N GLU A 38 -7.21 10.54 24.15
CA GLU A 38 -6.64 9.24 24.47
C GLU A 38 -7.77 8.20 24.44
N ARG A 39 -7.81 7.41 23.37
CA ARG A 39 -8.69 6.24 23.32
C ARG A 39 -8.17 5.26 24.38
N SER A 40 -9.02 4.94 25.35
CA SER A 40 -8.78 3.86 26.29
C SER A 40 -8.52 2.57 25.52
N THR A 41 -7.49 1.84 25.93
CA THR A 41 -7.04 0.57 25.32
C THR A 41 -8.05 -0.57 25.45
N ASP A 42 -9.14 -0.36 26.19
CA ASP A 42 -10.03 -1.43 26.64
C ASP A 42 -11.40 -1.44 25.92
N ALA A 43 -11.60 -0.57 24.93
CA ALA A 43 -12.65 -0.77 23.95
C ALA A 43 -12.07 -1.57 22.77
N VAL A 44 -12.27 -2.89 22.78
CA VAL A 44 -12.00 -3.77 21.64
C VAL A 44 -12.87 -3.31 20.44
N SER A 45 -12.41 -2.31 19.71
CA SER A 45 -13.01 -1.94 18.43
C SER A 45 -12.52 -2.96 17.41
N GLY A 46 -13.39 -3.86 16.98
CA GLY A 46 -13.10 -4.69 15.81
C GLY A 46 -12.62 -3.81 14.66
N LYS A 47 -11.54 -4.22 13.97
CA LYS A 47 -11.03 -3.50 12.79
C LYS A 47 -12.17 -3.23 11.81
N ARG A 48 -12.21 -2.05 11.21
CA ARG A 48 -13.25 -1.72 10.23
C ARG A 48 -13.12 -2.67 9.04
N LYS A 49 -14.23 -3.04 8.39
CA LYS A 49 -14.21 -3.90 7.19
C LYS A 49 -13.28 -3.35 6.10
N SER A 50 -13.24 -2.03 5.92
CA SER A 50 -12.33 -1.37 4.96
C SER A 50 -10.85 -1.53 5.33
N GLU A 51 -10.52 -1.53 6.61
CA GLU A 51 -9.14 -1.73 7.09
C GLU A 51 -8.71 -3.19 6.89
N GLN A 52 -9.62 -4.14 7.08
CA GLN A 52 -9.38 -5.56 6.79
C GLN A 52 -9.11 -5.80 5.30
N ILE A 53 -9.94 -5.22 4.42
CA ILE A 53 -9.73 -5.30 2.96
C ILE A 53 -8.39 -4.68 2.57
N LEU A 54 -8.03 -3.54 3.14
CA LEU A 54 -6.74 -2.90 2.87
C LEU A 54 -5.56 -3.78 3.34
N GLU A 55 -5.66 -4.39 4.53
CA GLU A 55 -4.65 -5.33 5.02
C GLU A 55 -4.53 -6.56 4.12
N GLU A 56 -5.65 -7.17 3.72
CA GLU A 56 -5.68 -8.29 2.76
C GLU A 56 -5.02 -7.92 1.42
N ALA A 57 -5.22 -6.68 0.96
CA ALA A 57 -4.64 -6.18 -0.30
C ALA A 57 -3.13 -5.99 -0.19
N ILE A 58 -2.66 -5.39 0.90
CA ILE A 58 -1.23 -5.22 1.17
C ILE A 58 -0.57 -6.58 1.33
N GLU A 59 -1.24 -7.53 2.00
CA GLU A 59 -0.77 -8.89 2.17
C GLU A 59 -0.61 -9.59 0.81
N TYR A 60 -1.60 -9.47 -0.08
CA TYR A 60 -1.50 -9.96 -1.45
C TYR A 60 -0.29 -9.35 -2.18
N ILE A 61 -0.09 -8.03 -2.11
CA ILE A 61 1.04 -7.35 -2.78
C ILE A 61 2.39 -7.89 -2.26
N ILE A 62 2.52 -8.07 -0.95
CA ILE A 62 3.75 -8.61 -0.35
C ILE A 62 3.98 -10.05 -0.77
N ILE A 63 2.93 -10.87 -0.80
CA ILE A 63 3.00 -12.27 -1.22
C ILE A 63 3.37 -12.37 -2.72
N GLU A 64 2.78 -11.54 -3.58
CA GLU A 64 3.12 -11.47 -5.01
C GLU A 64 4.60 -11.09 -5.21
N LYS A 65 5.09 -10.12 -4.42
CA LYS A 65 6.52 -9.75 -4.43
C LYS A 65 7.41 -10.87 -3.93
N LEU A 66 7.00 -11.58 -2.88
CA LEU A 66 7.73 -12.72 -2.36
C LEU A 66 7.80 -13.84 -3.41
N SER A 67 6.67 -14.21 -4.03
CA SER A 67 6.60 -15.19 -5.11
C SER A 67 7.55 -14.81 -6.25
N SER A 68 7.47 -13.58 -6.75
CA SER A 68 8.35 -13.10 -7.83
C SER A 68 9.83 -13.14 -7.44
N HIS A 69 10.16 -12.75 -6.21
CA HIS A 69 11.51 -12.77 -5.68
C HIS A 69 12.05 -14.20 -5.57
N LEU A 70 11.27 -15.12 -4.99
CA LEU A 70 11.64 -16.52 -4.84
C LEU A 70 11.84 -17.21 -6.19
N SER A 71 10.95 -16.97 -7.14
CA SER A 71 11.07 -17.51 -8.50
C SER A 71 12.33 -17.01 -9.18
N SER A 72 12.67 -15.72 -9.03
CA SER A 72 13.93 -15.16 -9.56
C SER A 72 15.16 -15.70 -8.83
N TYR A 73 15.08 -15.81 -7.51
CA TYR A 73 16.16 -16.28 -6.64
C TYR A 73 16.52 -17.74 -6.93
N PHE A 74 15.50 -18.59 -7.11
CA PHE A 74 15.68 -20.02 -7.35
C PHE A 74 15.78 -20.40 -8.83
N GLN A 75 15.68 -19.43 -9.76
CA GLN A 75 15.76 -19.70 -11.20
C GLN A 75 17.07 -20.39 -11.62
N SER A 76 18.18 -20.10 -10.94
CA SER A 76 19.49 -20.69 -11.24
C SER A 76 19.66 -22.12 -10.70
N TYR A 77 18.70 -22.62 -9.91
CA TYR A 77 18.73 -23.98 -9.37
C TYR A 77 18.02 -24.91 -10.36
N SER A 78 18.55 -26.12 -10.56
CA SER A 78 17.92 -27.10 -11.45
C SER A 78 16.50 -27.44 -10.96
N ASN A 79 15.56 -27.65 -11.88
CA ASN A 79 14.21 -28.15 -11.55
C ASN A 79 14.26 -29.52 -10.83
N GLU A 80 15.38 -30.25 -10.92
CA GLU A 80 15.62 -31.52 -10.24
C GLU A 80 16.26 -31.36 -8.85
N ASP A 81 16.42 -30.13 -8.36
CA ASP A 81 17.01 -29.88 -7.06
C ASP A 81 16.12 -30.42 -5.94
N LYS A 82 16.60 -31.48 -5.30
CA LYS A 82 15.91 -32.19 -4.22
C LYS A 82 15.73 -31.35 -2.94
N PHE A 83 16.31 -30.15 -2.88
CA PHE A 83 16.24 -29.27 -1.71
C PHE A 83 15.22 -28.14 -1.84
N ILE A 84 14.56 -28.01 -2.99
CA ILE A 84 13.56 -26.98 -3.26
C ILE A 84 12.22 -27.64 -3.60
N LYS A 85 11.11 -27.01 -3.21
CA LYS A 85 9.75 -27.39 -3.57
C LYS A 85 8.95 -26.15 -4.00
N GLU A 86 8.20 -26.27 -5.09
CA GLU A 86 7.18 -25.31 -5.51
C GLU A 86 5.89 -25.59 -4.72
N TYR A 87 5.41 -24.59 -3.98
CA TYR A 87 4.15 -24.63 -3.24
C TYR A 87 3.08 -23.87 -4.02
N ASP A 88 2.00 -24.55 -4.39
CA ASP A 88 0.86 -23.97 -5.10
C ASP A 88 -0.30 -23.74 -4.10
N ARG A 89 -1.41 -23.20 -4.57
CA ARG A 89 -2.71 -23.06 -3.89
C ARG A 89 -3.13 -24.31 -3.12
N LYS A 90 -2.84 -25.50 -3.65
CA LYS A 90 -3.19 -26.79 -3.02
C LYS A 90 -2.39 -27.06 -1.73
N ASP A 91 -1.16 -26.56 -1.66
CA ASP A 91 -0.28 -26.75 -0.51
C ASP A 91 -0.55 -25.73 0.61
N ILE A 92 -1.23 -24.61 0.30
CA ILE A 92 -1.46 -23.50 1.24
C ILE A 92 -2.93 -23.07 1.30
N PRO A 93 -3.89 -24.00 1.54
CA PRO A 93 -5.31 -23.70 1.48
C PRO A 93 -5.75 -22.69 2.56
N GLU A 94 -5.14 -22.74 3.75
CA GLU A 94 -5.48 -21.84 4.86
C GLU A 94 -5.18 -20.37 4.55
N LEU A 95 -4.13 -20.09 3.77
CA LEU A 95 -3.77 -18.75 3.35
C LEU A 95 -4.85 -18.17 2.43
N LEU A 96 -5.35 -18.98 1.49
CA LEU A 96 -6.38 -18.59 0.51
C LEU A 96 -7.75 -18.41 1.17
N LEU A 97 -8.14 -19.31 2.07
CA LEU A 97 -9.43 -19.23 2.76
C LEU A 97 -9.56 -17.96 3.60
N ASN A 98 -8.45 -17.50 4.19
CA ASN A 98 -8.46 -16.40 5.14
C ASN A 98 -8.12 -15.03 4.51
N ASN A 99 -7.75 -14.97 3.23
CA ASN A 99 -7.48 -13.73 2.49
C ASN A 99 -8.28 -13.71 1.18
N ARG A 100 -9.37 -12.93 1.15
CA ARG A 100 -10.32 -12.92 0.02
C ARG A 100 -9.67 -12.37 -1.24
N ILE A 101 -8.85 -11.33 -1.10
CA ILE A 101 -8.18 -10.68 -2.22
C ILE A 101 -7.17 -11.63 -2.84
N LEU A 102 -6.34 -12.28 -2.02
CA LEU A 102 -5.42 -13.30 -2.49
C LEU A 102 -6.17 -14.42 -3.21
N ASN A 103 -7.25 -14.94 -2.62
CA ASN A 103 -8.03 -16.00 -3.24
C ASN A 103 -8.52 -15.60 -4.63
N LEU A 104 -9.19 -14.44 -4.74
CA LEU A 104 -9.76 -13.91 -5.98
C LEU A 104 -8.70 -13.66 -7.06
N LEU A 105 -7.59 -13.00 -6.69
CA LEU A 105 -6.56 -12.60 -7.65
C LEU A 105 -5.66 -13.76 -8.08
N THR A 106 -5.66 -14.87 -7.34
CA THR A 106 -4.87 -16.06 -7.68
C THR A 106 -5.73 -17.23 -8.15
N THR A 107 -7.06 -17.09 -8.25
CA THR A 107 -7.96 -18.13 -8.81
C THR A 107 -7.44 -18.57 -10.19
N PRO A 108 -7.40 -19.88 -10.51
CA PRO A 108 -7.01 -20.35 -11.84
C PRO A 108 -7.76 -19.63 -12.96
N PHE A 109 -7.11 -19.37 -14.09
CA PHE A 109 -7.72 -18.59 -15.17
C PHE A 109 -8.86 -19.36 -15.84
N GLU A 110 -8.80 -20.69 -15.81
CA GLU A 110 -9.81 -21.63 -16.29
C GLU A 110 -11.16 -21.46 -15.57
N ASP A 111 -11.14 -20.99 -14.31
CA ASP A 111 -12.34 -20.75 -13.51
C ASP A 111 -12.88 -19.31 -13.67
N ARG A 112 -12.19 -18.46 -14.45
CA ARG A 112 -12.56 -17.05 -14.62
C ARG A 112 -13.24 -16.84 -15.96
N SER A 113 -14.50 -16.39 -15.91
CA SER A 113 -15.35 -16.19 -17.08
C SER A 113 -14.72 -15.35 -18.21
N ILE A 114 -13.84 -14.40 -17.88
CA ILE A 114 -13.16 -13.56 -18.86
C ILE A 114 -12.15 -14.33 -19.73
N PHE A 115 -11.43 -15.29 -19.13
CA PHE A 115 -10.43 -16.11 -19.85
C PHE A 115 -11.05 -17.33 -20.52
N VAL A 116 -12.16 -17.85 -19.97
CA VAL A 116 -12.97 -18.87 -20.64
C VAL A 116 -13.55 -18.30 -21.94
N LYS A 117 -14.12 -17.09 -21.91
CA LYS A 117 -14.70 -16.43 -23.09
C LYS A 117 -13.67 -16.12 -24.18
N SER A 118 -12.42 -15.86 -23.82
CA SER A 118 -11.36 -15.60 -24.79
C SER A 118 -10.82 -16.87 -25.45
N GLY A 119 -11.25 -18.06 -25.02
CA GLY A 119 -10.79 -19.35 -25.54
C GLY A 119 -9.35 -19.70 -25.16
N ILE A 120 -8.70 -18.93 -24.29
CA ILE A 120 -7.31 -19.19 -23.85
C ILE A 120 -7.22 -20.52 -23.11
N SER A 121 -8.25 -20.88 -22.34
CA SER A 121 -8.32 -22.16 -21.61
C SER A 121 -8.38 -23.38 -22.51
N GLU A 122 -8.75 -23.22 -23.79
CA GLU A 122 -8.83 -24.31 -24.76
C GLU A 122 -7.55 -24.44 -25.60
N GLN A 123 -6.64 -23.46 -25.51
CA GLN A 123 -5.37 -23.50 -26.21
C GLN A 123 -4.42 -24.49 -25.52
N LYS A 124 -4.06 -25.56 -26.24
CA LYS A 124 -3.01 -26.47 -25.80
C LYS A 124 -1.66 -25.79 -25.93
N THR A 125 -1.08 -25.39 -24.81
CA THR A 125 0.32 -24.97 -24.73
C THR A 125 1.18 -26.11 -24.21
N ASP A 126 2.35 -26.35 -24.81
CA ASP A 126 3.33 -27.35 -24.33
C ASP A 126 3.98 -26.96 -22.99
N GLY A 127 3.66 -25.78 -22.44
CA GLY A 127 4.18 -25.27 -21.18
C GLY A 127 3.10 -24.87 -20.18
N LYS A 128 3.52 -24.64 -18.93
CA LYS A 128 2.68 -24.07 -17.87
C LYS A 128 2.51 -22.56 -18.10
N ILE A 129 1.29 -22.06 -18.01
CA ILE A 129 1.00 -20.63 -18.13
C ILE A 129 1.24 -19.96 -16.77
N TYR A 130 2.18 -19.02 -16.72
CA TYR A 130 2.52 -18.25 -15.51
C TYR A 130 1.81 -16.90 -15.43
N ALA A 131 1.50 -16.28 -16.56
CA ALA A 131 0.79 -15.02 -16.61
C ALA A 131 0.00 -14.85 -17.91
N ILE A 132 -1.12 -14.12 -17.84
CA ILE A 132 -1.94 -13.73 -19.00
C ILE A 132 -2.23 -12.23 -18.88
N PHE A 133 -2.09 -11.51 -19.98
CA PHE A 133 -2.39 -10.09 -20.10
C PHE A 133 -3.36 -9.86 -21.26
N GLY A 134 -4.57 -9.41 -20.95
CA GLY A 134 -5.57 -9.04 -21.95
C GLY A 134 -5.49 -7.57 -22.32
N SER A 135 -5.84 -7.24 -23.57
CA SER A 135 -5.97 -5.86 -24.05
C SER A 135 -7.08 -5.08 -23.35
N ASP A 136 -8.04 -5.77 -22.74
CA ASP A 136 -9.11 -5.24 -21.89
C ASP A 136 -8.64 -4.92 -20.46
N GLY A 137 -7.35 -5.12 -20.16
CA GLY A 137 -6.77 -4.93 -18.84
C GLY A 137 -6.93 -6.14 -17.91
N SER A 138 -7.51 -7.24 -18.39
CA SER A 138 -7.57 -8.49 -17.61
C SER A 138 -6.17 -9.03 -17.36
N ARG A 139 -5.97 -9.55 -16.14
CA ARG A 139 -4.68 -10.08 -15.72
C ARG A 139 -4.84 -11.37 -14.92
N TYR A 140 -3.99 -12.33 -15.23
CA TYR A 140 -3.77 -13.52 -14.44
C TYR A 140 -2.28 -13.62 -14.11
N ASN A 141 -1.97 -13.90 -12.86
CA ASN A 141 -0.65 -14.35 -12.43
C ASN A 141 -0.87 -15.67 -11.68
N ARG A 142 -0.11 -16.69 -12.04
CA ARG A 142 -0.08 -17.95 -11.28
C ARG A 142 0.50 -17.68 -9.89
N PHE A 143 -0.10 -18.30 -8.88
CA PHE A 143 0.43 -18.25 -7.53
C PHE A 143 1.30 -19.46 -7.26
N ASP A 144 2.57 -19.20 -6.97
CA ASP A 144 3.52 -20.19 -6.50
C ASP A 144 4.52 -19.57 -5.51
N LEU A 145 5.01 -20.41 -4.59
CA LEU A 145 6.11 -20.06 -3.70
C LEU A 145 7.16 -21.16 -3.79
N THR A 146 8.30 -20.85 -4.39
CA THR A 146 9.44 -21.76 -4.46
C THR A 146 10.26 -21.62 -3.19
N LEU A 147 10.25 -22.65 -2.33
CA LEU A 147 10.85 -22.60 -1.00
C LEU A 147 11.69 -23.85 -0.73
N PRO A 148 12.63 -23.81 0.23
CA PRO A 148 13.33 -25.01 0.69
C PRO A 148 12.35 -26.10 1.13
N ILE A 149 12.72 -27.37 0.93
CA ILE A 149 11.90 -28.50 1.39
C ILE A 149 11.56 -28.39 2.88
N ARG A 150 10.40 -28.95 3.25
CA ARG A 150 9.86 -28.91 4.62
C ARG A 150 9.57 -27.50 5.14
N SER A 151 9.48 -26.52 4.24
CA SER A 151 8.89 -25.24 4.59
C SER A 151 7.39 -25.39 4.81
N ARG A 152 6.89 -24.68 5.83
CA ARG A 152 5.48 -24.52 6.14
C ARG A 152 5.16 -23.04 6.01
N VAL A 153 4.21 -22.73 5.14
CA VAL A 153 3.67 -21.38 5.01
C VAL A 153 2.36 -21.33 5.76
N SER A 154 2.20 -20.38 6.68
CA SER A 154 0.99 -20.23 7.49
C SER A 154 0.60 -18.77 7.67
N ARG A 155 -0.68 -18.57 8.00
CA ARG A 155 -1.28 -17.26 8.29
C ARG A 155 -1.93 -17.31 9.66
N PRO A 156 -1.16 -17.12 10.76
CA PRO A 156 -1.70 -17.28 12.12
C PRO A 156 -2.79 -16.25 12.44
N SER A 157 -2.73 -15.06 11.85
CA SER A 157 -3.76 -14.03 11.98
C SER A 157 -3.74 -13.06 10.79
N SER A 158 -4.73 -12.18 10.71
CA SER A 158 -4.82 -11.20 9.63
C SER A 158 -3.58 -10.30 9.54
N GLY A 159 -3.01 -10.18 8.34
CA GLY A 159 -1.81 -9.39 8.10
C GLY A 159 -0.53 -10.06 8.61
N GLN A 160 -0.54 -11.36 8.89
CA GLN A 160 0.66 -12.09 9.31
C GLN A 160 0.93 -13.27 8.39
N LEU A 161 2.13 -13.32 7.83
CA LEU A 161 2.62 -14.44 7.05
C LEU A 161 3.83 -15.03 7.77
N GLU A 162 3.82 -16.35 7.97
CA GLU A 162 4.93 -17.08 8.56
C GLU A 162 5.43 -18.16 7.61
N ILE A 163 6.76 -18.26 7.50
CA ILE A 163 7.46 -19.30 6.76
C ILE A 163 8.41 -19.96 7.75
N ASP A 164 8.13 -21.21 8.08
CA ASP A 164 8.89 -21.98 9.05
C ASP A 164 9.46 -23.24 8.41
N ASN A 165 10.73 -23.55 8.65
CA ASN A 165 11.35 -24.80 8.21
C ASN A 165 12.36 -25.32 9.23
N ASP A 166 13.08 -26.39 8.92
CA ASP A 166 14.03 -27.03 9.84
C ASP A 166 15.15 -26.08 10.32
N ARG A 167 15.42 -24.98 9.61
CA ARG A 167 16.55 -24.07 9.87
C ARG A 167 16.16 -22.68 10.29
N VAL A 168 15.13 -22.13 9.68
CA VAL A 168 14.77 -20.72 9.84
C VAL A 168 13.30 -20.56 10.12
N TYR A 169 13.00 -19.49 10.81
CA TYR A 169 11.66 -18.95 10.98
C TYR A 169 11.65 -17.51 10.48
N PHE A 170 10.80 -17.24 9.50
CA PHE A 170 10.62 -15.91 8.92
C PHE A 170 9.16 -15.49 9.06
N ARG A 171 8.93 -14.27 9.54
CA ARG A 171 7.61 -13.71 9.75
C ARG A 171 7.52 -12.31 9.19
N ILE A 172 6.45 -12.07 8.45
CA ILE A 172 6.02 -10.75 7.97
C ILE A 172 4.75 -10.37 8.73
N GLU A 173 4.74 -9.19 9.33
CA GLU A 173 3.59 -8.64 10.03
C GLU A 173 3.25 -7.26 9.48
N ILE A 174 2.02 -7.10 9.00
CA ILE A 174 1.46 -5.86 8.47
C ILE A 174 0.69 -5.19 9.59
N ARG A 175 1.11 -3.96 9.91
CA ARG A 175 0.52 -3.12 10.94
C ARG A 175 -0.07 -1.88 10.29
N ASN A 176 -1.38 -1.90 10.05
CA ASN A 176 -2.11 -0.71 9.65
C ASN A 176 -2.58 0.02 10.91
N ALA A 177 -1.91 1.12 11.26
CA ALA A 177 -2.27 1.90 12.44
C ALA A 177 -3.43 2.89 12.18
N GLY A 178 -3.93 2.98 10.93
CA GLY A 178 -5.05 3.84 10.57
C GLY A 178 -4.77 5.35 10.61
N PHE A 179 -3.54 5.76 10.93
CA PHE A 179 -3.14 7.16 10.99
C PHE A 179 -2.64 7.70 9.65
N THR A 180 -2.82 9.01 9.46
CA THR A 180 -2.29 9.75 8.31
C THR A 180 -0.77 9.86 8.38
N ALA A 181 -0.09 9.62 7.27
CA ALA A 181 1.34 9.90 7.15
C ALA A 181 1.55 11.34 6.65
N LEU A 182 2.61 11.99 7.12
CA LEU A 182 3.02 13.30 6.60
C LEU A 182 3.86 13.10 5.33
N LEU A 183 3.48 13.78 4.26
CA LEU A 183 4.31 13.87 3.06
C LEU A 183 5.32 15.01 3.19
N PRO A 184 6.47 14.93 2.52
CA PRO A 184 7.37 16.07 2.35
C PRO A 184 6.65 17.27 1.74
N ASN A 185 7.17 18.45 2.03
CA ASN A 185 6.63 19.70 1.51
C ASN A 185 6.54 19.67 -0.01
N GLY A 186 5.41 20.14 -0.54
CA GLY A 186 5.13 20.22 -1.96
C GLY A 186 5.01 18.88 -2.69
N PHE A 187 5.18 17.73 -2.01
CA PHE A 187 5.14 16.42 -2.65
C PHE A 187 3.76 16.13 -3.26
N GLN A 188 2.70 16.44 -2.53
CA GLN A 188 1.34 16.24 -2.99
C GLN A 188 1.03 17.01 -4.29
N GLN A 189 1.39 18.29 -4.35
CA GLN A 189 1.05 19.12 -5.50
C GLN A 189 1.99 18.88 -6.68
N ASN A 190 3.30 18.78 -6.41
CA ASN A 190 4.30 18.79 -7.47
C ASN A 190 4.72 17.39 -7.94
N TYR A 191 4.61 16.36 -7.10
CA TYR A 191 4.92 14.99 -7.50
C TYR A 191 3.65 14.20 -7.87
N LEU A 192 2.61 14.25 -7.02
CA LEU A 192 1.36 13.53 -7.28
C LEU A 192 0.41 14.28 -8.23
N GLY A 193 0.63 15.59 -8.45
CA GLY A 193 -0.29 16.41 -9.26
C GLY A 193 -1.66 16.63 -8.62
N ILE A 194 -1.78 16.42 -7.30
CA ILE A 194 -3.05 16.49 -6.58
C ILE A 194 -3.14 17.83 -5.88
N VAL A 195 -4.09 18.67 -6.29
CA VAL A 195 -4.38 19.96 -5.65
C VAL A 195 -5.37 19.79 -4.47
N ASP A 196 -6.02 18.64 -4.41
CA ASP A 196 -7.23 18.43 -3.64
C ASP A 196 -7.02 18.21 -2.13
N LYS A 197 -8.01 18.61 -1.32
CA LYS A 197 -7.97 18.48 0.15
C LYS A 197 -8.37 17.09 0.66
N GLU A 198 -8.86 16.21 -0.22
CA GLU A 198 -9.40 14.90 0.15
C GLU A 198 -8.38 13.74 0.10
N LEU A 199 -7.08 14.03 -0.05
CA LEU A 199 -6.05 12.99 -0.07
C LEU A 199 -5.97 12.27 1.29
N MET A 200 -6.45 11.03 1.33
CA MET A 200 -6.31 10.15 2.50
C MET A 200 -5.00 9.39 2.46
N ILE A 201 -3.99 9.95 3.10
CA ILE A 201 -2.68 9.33 3.25
C ILE A 201 -2.78 8.36 4.42
N ARG A 202 -2.24 7.15 4.30
CA ARG A 202 -2.22 6.17 5.39
C ARG A 202 -0.82 5.63 5.59
N LYS A 203 -0.44 5.47 6.87
CA LYS A 203 0.81 4.81 7.23
C LYS A 203 0.56 3.32 7.45
N VAL A 204 1.25 2.51 6.66
CA VAL A 204 1.34 1.06 6.84
C VAL A 204 2.73 0.73 7.36
N GLY A 205 2.81 0.00 8.48
CA GLY A 205 4.04 -0.58 8.97
C GLY A 205 4.17 -2.02 8.49
N ILE A 206 5.35 -2.39 8.02
CA ILE A 206 5.69 -3.79 7.74
C ILE A 206 6.82 -4.15 8.70
N LYS A 207 6.61 -5.16 9.53
CA LYS A 207 7.62 -5.70 10.43
C LYS A 207 8.07 -7.05 9.91
N LEU A 208 9.36 -7.18 9.70
CA LEU A 208 10.02 -8.42 9.34
C LEU A 208 10.71 -8.99 10.58
N SER A 209 10.59 -10.29 10.80
CA SER A 209 11.23 -10.98 11.91
C SER A 209 11.82 -12.28 11.41
N TYR A 210 13.11 -12.46 11.66
CA TYR A 210 13.88 -13.62 11.23
C TYR A 210 14.57 -14.25 12.43
N LYS A 211 14.54 -15.57 12.52
CA LYS A 211 15.23 -16.35 13.55
C LYS A 211 15.89 -17.57 12.94
N ILE A 212 17.13 -17.80 13.34
CA ILE A 212 17.87 -19.02 13.04
C ILE A 212 17.59 -20.03 14.17
N LYS A 213 17.15 -21.24 13.83
CA LYS A 213 16.88 -22.29 14.81
C LYS A 213 18.20 -22.86 15.36
N PRO A 214 18.37 -23.10 16.67
CA PRO A 214 19.66 -23.53 17.24
C PRO A 214 20.24 -24.79 16.57
N TRP A 215 19.38 -25.76 16.22
CA TRP A 215 19.80 -27.01 15.57
C TRP A 215 20.32 -26.83 14.14
N SER A 216 20.03 -25.70 13.51
CA SER A 216 20.48 -25.38 12.15
C SER A 216 21.99 -25.16 12.06
N LEU A 217 22.63 -24.68 13.13
CA LEU A 217 24.06 -24.40 13.16
C LEU A 217 24.92 -25.69 13.06
N PHE A 218 24.34 -26.84 13.43
CA PHE A 218 24.98 -28.15 13.28
C PHE A 218 24.79 -28.76 11.88
N LEU A 219 23.91 -28.19 11.06
CA LEU A 219 23.69 -28.58 9.66
C LEU A 219 24.63 -27.76 8.76
N GLY A 220 25.93 -28.08 8.75
CA GLY A 220 26.99 -27.27 8.14
C GLY A 220 26.97 -27.07 6.61
N SER A 221 25.92 -27.49 5.89
CA SER A 221 25.80 -27.32 4.43
C SER A 221 24.46 -26.72 4.03
N LYS A 222 24.38 -26.04 2.87
CA LYS A 222 23.13 -25.56 2.22
C LYS A 222 22.49 -24.30 2.82
N TRP A 223 23.29 -23.40 3.39
CA TRP A 223 22.81 -22.09 3.85
C TRP A 223 22.36 -21.17 2.71
N ASN A 224 22.94 -21.34 1.52
CA ASN A 224 22.57 -20.62 0.31
C ASN A 224 21.05 -20.64 0.05
N TYR A 225 20.35 -21.76 0.26
CA TYR A 225 18.89 -21.85 0.07
C TYR A 225 18.06 -20.95 1.01
N HIS A 226 18.69 -20.24 1.94
CA HIS A 226 18.02 -19.35 2.89
C HIS A 226 18.45 -17.87 2.72
N ASN A 227 19.43 -17.58 1.86
CA ASN A 227 19.90 -16.20 1.59
C ASN A 227 18.86 -15.37 0.84
N TRP A 228 17.78 -15.99 0.33
CA TRP A 228 16.64 -15.26 -0.20
C TRP A 228 16.00 -14.35 0.86
N ILE A 229 16.11 -14.66 2.16
CA ILE A 229 15.49 -13.87 3.23
C ILE A 229 16.11 -12.48 3.30
N ASP A 230 17.44 -12.39 3.27
CA ASP A 230 18.15 -11.11 3.34
C ASP A 230 17.91 -10.28 2.07
N SER A 231 18.05 -10.91 0.91
CA SER A 231 17.80 -10.24 -0.38
C SER A 231 16.35 -9.81 -0.55
N PHE A 232 15.39 -10.62 -0.09
CA PHE A 232 13.96 -10.25 -0.08
C PHE A 232 13.69 -9.11 0.90
N THR A 233 14.32 -9.14 2.08
CA THR A 233 14.18 -8.08 3.08
C THR A 233 14.68 -6.74 2.55
N GLU A 234 15.83 -6.71 1.87
CA GLU A 234 16.34 -5.49 1.25
C GLU A 234 15.41 -5.02 0.12
N ASN A 235 14.97 -5.95 -0.75
CA ASN A 235 14.05 -5.62 -1.84
C ASN A 235 12.74 -5.01 -1.32
N LEU A 236 12.14 -5.65 -0.32
CA LEU A 236 10.89 -5.20 0.29
C LEU A 236 11.06 -3.88 1.02
N LEU A 237 12.21 -3.66 1.67
CA LEU A 237 12.52 -2.40 2.34
C LEU A 237 12.59 -1.24 1.34
N ARG A 238 13.28 -1.41 0.21
CA ARG A 238 13.34 -0.40 -0.86
C ARG A 238 11.98 -0.15 -1.49
N PHE A 239 11.19 -1.20 -1.70
CA PHE A 239 9.85 -1.11 -2.26
C PHE A 239 8.86 -0.38 -1.34
N ALA A 240 8.81 -0.73 -0.06
CA ALA A 240 7.76 -0.26 0.86
C ALA A 240 8.13 1.00 1.64
N SER A 241 9.42 1.34 1.77
CA SER A 241 9.84 2.49 2.56
C SER A 241 9.69 3.79 1.77
N PHE A 242 8.63 4.53 2.09
CA PHE A 242 8.42 5.87 1.53
C PHE A 242 9.61 6.82 1.78
N LYS A 243 10.31 6.68 2.92
CA LYS A 243 11.51 7.45 3.21
C LYS A 243 12.65 7.15 2.24
N ILE A 244 12.86 5.88 1.90
CA ILE A 244 13.88 5.48 0.92
C ILE A 244 13.50 6.01 -0.46
N PHE A 245 12.24 5.82 -0.86
CA PHE A 245 11.73 6.35 -2.11
C PHE A 245 11.95 7.87 -2.27
N VAL A 246 11.60 8.67 -1.26
CA VAL A 246 11.81 10.14 -1.27
C VAL A 246 13.28 10.50 -1.40
N LYS A 247 14.17 9.73 -0.76
CA LYS A 247 15.62 9.90 -0.86
C LYS A 247 16.14 9.54 -2.26
N ASP A 248 15.67 8.43 -2.83
CA ASP A 248 16.15 7.91 -4.11
C ASP A 248 15.78 8.83 -5.28
N ILE A 249 14.62 9.50 -5.22
CA ILE A 249 14.26 10.54 -6.20
C ILE A 249 14.93 11.89 -5.92
N ASN A 250 15.75 12.00 -4.86
CA ASN A 250 16.37 13.24 -4.41
C ASN A 250 15.36 14.40 -4.25
N TRP A 251 14.24 14.14 -3.57
CA TRP A 251 13.10 15.05 -3.53
C TRP A 251 13.46 16.45 -3.02
N GLU A 252 14.36 16.56 -2.04
CA GLU A 252 14.75 17.84 -1.46
C GLU A 252 15.40 18.78 -2.49
N ALA A 253 16.26 18.24 -3.36
CA ALA A 253 16.87 19.01 -4.43
C ALA A 253 15.84 19.40 -5.51
N ILE A 254 14.97 18.46 -5.89
CA ILE A 254 13.88 18.73 -6.86
C ILE A 254 12.96 19.82 -6.34
N PHE A 255 12.53 19.72 -5.08
CA PHE A 255 11.65 20.71 -4.46
C PHE A 255 12.32 22.08 -4.38
N THR A 256 13.60 22.15 -4.06
CA THR A 256 14.38 23.40 -4.08
C THR A 256 14.34 24.03 -5.47
N ASN A 257 14.56 23.26 -6.53
CA ASN A 257 14.50 23.75 -7.91
C ASN A 257 13.10 24.28 -8.28
N ILE A 258 12.04 23.57 -7.88
CA ILE A 258 10.66 24.01 -8.10
C ILE A 258 10.41 25.36 -7.41
N VAL A 259 10.81 25.48 -6.15
CA VAL A 259 10.64 26.73 -5.38
C VAL A 259 11.40 27.88 -6.04
N VAL A 260 12.65 27.67 -6.44
CA VAL A 260 13.47 28.69 -7.11
C VAL A 260 12.84 29.11 -8.44
N ASN A 261 12.36 28.17 -9.25
CA ASN A 261 11.72 28.47 -10.52
C ASN A 261 10.44 29.30 -10.33
N ASN A 262 9.58 28.90 -9.38
CA ASN A 262 8.36 29.63 -9.07
C ASN A 262 8.64 31.06 -8.58
N GLN A 263 9.71 31.28 -7.80
CA GLN A 263 10.11 32.63 -7.38
C GLN A 263 10.62 33.46 -8.57
N LYS A 264 11.39 32.85 -9.47
CA LYS A 264 11.88 33.53 -10.69
C LYS A 264 10.72 33.98 -11.59
N GLU A 265 9.75 33.12 -11.86
CA GLU A 265 8.55 33.47 -12.65
C GLU A 265 7.73 34.59 -12.00
N LYS A 266 7.62 34.59 -10.67
CA LYS A 266 6.95 35.65 -9.92
C LYS A 266 7.69 37.00 -10.02
N LEU A 267 9.02 37.01 -10.13
CA LEU A 267 9.79 38.22 -10.34
C LEU A 267 9.63 38.73 -11.78
N MET A 268 9.72 37.85 -12.78
CA MET A 268 9.57 38.22 -14.19
C MET A 268 8.19 38.79 -14.52
N SER A 269 7.12 38.20 -13.98
CA SER A 269 5.76 38.71 -14.15
C SER A 269 5.57 40.09 -13.51
N LYS A 270 6.18 40.35 -12.35
CA LYS A 270 6.17 41.69 -11.72
C LYS A 270 6.97 42.73 -12.50
N MET A 271 8.00 42.33 -13.23
CA MET A 271 8.78 43.21 -14.09
C MET A 271 8.02 43.58 -15.36
N HIS A 272 7.28 42.64 -15.96
CA HIS A 272 6.47 42.90 -17.17
C HIS A 272 5.20 43.75 -16.91
N ILE A 273 4.74 43.88 -15.67
CA ILE A 273 3.59 44.74 -15.31
C ILE A 273 4.04 46.21 -15.09
N LYS A 274 5.34 46.50 -15.13
CA LYS A 274 5.90 47.84 -14.88
C LYS A 274 6.25 48.64 -16.14
N GLU A 275 5.92 48.14 -17.33
CA GLU A 275 5.97 48.89 -18.61
C GLU A 275 4.56 49.27 -19.05
#